data_AF-A0A9W5Y2W2-F1
#
_entry.id   AF-A0A9W5Y2W2-F1
#
_cell.length_a   1.000
_cell.length_b   1.000
_cell.length_c   1.000
_cell.angle_alpha   90.00
_cell.angle_beta   90.00
_cell.angle_gamma   90.00
#
_symmetry.space_group_name_H-M   'P 1'
#
loop_
_entity.id
_entity.type
_entity.pdbx_description
1 polymer ?
#
loop_
_entity_poly.entity_id
_entity_poly.type
_entity_poly.pdbx_seq_one_letter_code
_entity_poly.pdbx_strand_id
1 'polypeptide(L)'
;MILKRCIMIFPEFENSKIIDNIRDKYDPLANHVRPHITLVFPFESDIKTDDLRTHISSVLSEIRPFEIILNKITPTNSFEVESVSSRKYNYLLLFIKFIFA
;
A
#
# COMPACT_ATOMS: atom_id res chain seq x y z
N MET A 1 6.57 -24.52 -2.18
CA MET A 1 7.71 -23.63 -2.47
C MET A 1 7.45 -22.33 -1.74
N ILE A 2 8.40 -21.86 -0.94
CA ILE A 2 8.30 -20.57 -0.25
C ILE A 2 8.46 -19.47 -1.30
N LEU A 3 7.54 -18.51 -1.31
CA LEU A 3 7.51 -17.38 -2.21
C LEU A 3 7.49 -16.08 -1.42
N LYS A 4 8.20 -15.06 -1.94
CA LYS A 4 8.06 -13.69 -1.47
C LYS A 4 6.77 -13.10 -2.01
N ARG A 5 5.90 -12.63 -1.11
CA ARG A 5 4.56 -12.13 -1.41
C ARG A 5 4.33 -10.78 -0.78
N CYS A 6 3.45 -9.98 -1.36
CA CYS A 6 3.02 -8.70 -0.84
C CYS A 6 1.51 -8.57 -1.10
N ILE A 7 0.75 -7.95 -0.19
CA ILE A 7 -0.66 -7.66 -0.41
C ILE A 7 -0.78 -6.15 -0.59
N MET A 8 -1.30 -5.74 -1.74
CA MET A 8 -1.44 -4.33 -2.12
C MET A 8 -2.79 -4.10 -2.80
N ILE A 9 -3.27 -2.87 -2.74
CA ILE A 9 -4.43 -2.40 -3.50
C ILE A 9 -3.98 -1.36 -4.51
N PHE A 10 -4.63 -1.36 -5.67
CA PHE A 10 -4.41 -0.39 -6.74
C PHE A 10 -5.62 0.55 -6.78
N PRO A 11 -5.60 1.66 -6.03
CA PRO A 11 -6.70 2.62 -6.04
C PRO A 11 -6.79 3.32 -7.39
N GLU A 12 -8.01 3.62 -7.80
CA GLU A 12 -8.29 4.47 -8.96
C GLU A 12 -8.69 5.86 -8.47
N PHE A 13 -8.05 6.88 -9.04
CA PHE A 13 -8.32 8.28 -8.72
C PHE A 13 -8.58 9.04 -10.02
N GLU A 14 -9.57 9.94 -10.01
CA GLU A 14 -9.86 10.82 -11.16
C GLU A 14 -8.64 11.68 -11.53
N ASN A 15 -7.85 12.07 -10.53
CA ASN A 15 -6.65 12.88 -10.68
C ASN A 15 -5.35 12.07 -10.62
N SER A 16 -5.37 10.80 -11.07
CA SER A 16 -4.20 9.88 -11.04
C SER A 16 -2.93 10.45 -11.66
N LYS A 17 -3.04 11.29 -12.70
CA LYS A 17 -1.90 11.99 -13.33
C LYS A 17 -1.04 12.78 -12.35
N ILE A 18 -1.63 13.31 -11.27
CA ILE A 18 -0.86 14.03 -10.23
C ILE A 18 0.11 13.05 -9.57
N ILE A 19 -0.37 11.85 -9.22
CA ILE A 19 0.42 10.79 -8.59
C ILE A 19 1.51 10.32 -9.54
N ASP A 20 1.18 10.07 -10.80
CA ASP A 20 2.14 9.62 -11.81
C ASP A 20 3.27 10.65 -12.00
N ASN A 21 2.94 11.93 -12.20
CA ASN A 21 3.93 13.00 -12.36
C ASN A 21 4.88 13.13 -11.15
N ILE A 22 4.37 12.92 -9.93
CA ILE A 22 5.20 12.94 -8.71
C ILE A 22 6.14 11.73 -8.72
N ARG A 23 5.61 10.54 -9.01
CA ARG A 23 6.40 9.31 -9.05
C ARG A 23 7.47 9.35 -10.13
N ASP A 24 7.15 9.82 -11.32
CA ASP A 24 8.13 9.97 -12.41
C ASP A 24 9.31 10.85 -12.01
N LYS A 25 9.07 11.85 -11.15
CA LYS A 25 10.11 12.77 -10.68
C LYS A 25 10.93 12.20 -9.52
N TYR A 26 10.32 11.44 -8.62
CA TYR A 26 10.93 11.10 -7.33
C TYR A 26 11.09 9.61 -7.08
N ASP A 27 10.23 8.74 -7.63
CA ASP A 27 10.17 7.29 -7.40
C ASP A 27 10.97 6.50 -8.45
N PRO A 28 12.13 5.90 -8.10
CA PRO A 28 12.90 5.05 -9.02
C PRO A 28 12.10 3.87 -9.57
N LEU A 29 11.05 3.44 -8.87
CA LEU A 29 10.18 2.34 -9.28
C LEU A 29 8.90 2.79 -10.00
N ALA A 30 8.80 4.07 -10.39
CA ALA A 30 7.64 4.59 -11.13
C ALA A 30 7.25 3.70 -12.32
N ASN A 31 8.25 3.22 -13.06
CA ASN A 31 8.08 2.37 -14.25
C ASN A 31 7.99 0.87 -13.96
N HIS A 32 8.23 0.43 -12.72
CA HIS A 32 8.29 -0.99 -12.36
C HIS A 32 7.00 -1.49 -11.71
N VAL A 33 6.25 -0.60 -11.06
CA VAL A 33 4.99 -0.92 -10.40
C VAL A 33 4.04 0.27 -10.50
N ARG A 34 2.76 0.01 -10.74
CA ARG A 34 1.71 1.04 -10.72
C ARG A 34 1.57 1.65 -9.32
N PRO A 35 1.01 2.87 -9.21
CA PRO A 35 0.68 3.43 -7.90
C PRO A 35 -0.19 2.46 -7.10
N HIS A 36 0.22 2.16 -5.89
CA HIS A 36 -0.44 1.18 -5.03
C HIS A 36 -0.33 1.57 -3.57
N ILE A 37 -1.21 1.00 -2.74
CA ILE A 37 -1.13 1.09 -1.28
C ILE A 37 -0.80 -0.31 -0.78
N THR A 38 0.35 -0.45 -0.11
CA THR A 38 0.72 -1.71 0.53
C THR A 38 -0.14 -1.93 1.76
N LEU A 39 -0.88 -3.05 1.80
CA LEU A 39 -1.66 -3.48 2.97
C LEU A 39 -0.85 -4.41 3.87
N VAL A 40 -0.05 -5.28 3.27
CA VAL A 40 0.88 -6.18 3.97
C VAL A 40 2.22 -6.13 3.27
N PHE A 41 3.26 -5.71 4.00
CA PHE A 41 4.63 -5.64 3.51
C PHE A 41 5.13 -7.00 3.01
N PRO A 42 6.14 -7.02 2.11
CA PRO A 42 6.67 -8.26 1.59
C PRO A 42 7.02 -9.29 2.68
N PHE A 43 6.51 -10.51 2.54
CA PHE A 43 6.69 -11.62 3.47
C PHE A 43 6.96 -12.92 2.70
N GLU A 44 7.68 -13.84 3.34
CA GLU A 44 7.91 -15.18 2.80
C GLU A 44 6.76 -16.11 3.20
N SER A 45 6.22 -16.88 2.26
CA SER A 45 5.10 -17.77 2.53
C SER A 45 5.02 -18.94 1.55
N ASP A 46 4.67 -20.11 2.06
CA ASP A 46 4.41 -21.33 1.29
C ASP A 46 2.91 -21.62 1.07
N ILE A 47 2.01 -20.80 1.65
CA ILE A 47 0.55 -20.86 1.46
C ILE A 47 0.23 -20.93 -0.04
N LYS A 48 -0.76 -21.68 -0.53
CA LYS A 48 -1.02 -21.67 -1.98
C LYS A 48 -1.68 -20.35 -2.40
N THR A 49 -1.44 -19.91 -3.63
CA THR A 49 -2.06 -18.69 -4.17
C THR A 49 -3.59 -18.72 -4.06
N ASP A 50 -4.21 -19.88 -4.30
CA ASP A 50 -5.67 -20.02 -4.22
C ASP A 50 -6.19 -19.99 -2.77
N ASP A 51 -5.41 -20.52 -1.81
CA ASP A 51 -5.75 -20.43 -0.38
C ASP A 51 -5.68 -18.97 0.09
N LEU A 52 -4.64 -18.25 -0.34
CA LEU A 52 -4.48 -16.82 -0.04
C LEU A 52 -5.60 -15.99 -0.68
N ARG A 53 -5.98 -16.29 -1.93
CA ARG A 53 -7.12 -15.65 -2.61
C ARG A 53 -8.41 -15.89 -1.83
N THR A 54 -8.69 -17.13 -1.46
CA THR A 54 -9.89 -17.52 -0.69
C THR A 54 -9.95 -16.77 0.63
N HIS A 55 -8.84 -16.72 1.36
CA HIS A 55 -8.76 -15.99 2.63
C HIS A 55 -9.04 -14.50 2.46
N ILE A 56 -8.38 -13.85 1.49
CA ILE A 56 -8.59 -12.42 1.21
C ILE A 56 -10.05 -12.15 0.82
N SER A 57 -10.64 -12.96 -0.06
CA SER A 57 -12.05 -12.82 -0.46
C SER A 57 -13.00 -12.98 0.72
N SER A 58 -12.74 -13.92 1.63
CA SER A 58 -13.53 -14.11 2.85
C SER A 58 -13.48 -12.87 3.74
N VAL A 59 -12.28 -12.33 4.00
CA VAL A 59 -12.11 -11.13 4.84
C VAL A 59 -12.77 -9.91 4.20
N LEU A 60 -12.61 -9.72 2.90
CA LEU A 60 -13.19 -8.59 2.17
C LEU A 60 -14.72 -8.67 2.09
N SER A 61 -15.33 -9.86 2.21
CA SER A 61 -16.79 -10.01 2.16
C SER A 61 -17.54 -9.28 3.30
N GLU A 62 -16.84 -9.05 4.41
CA GLU A 62 -17.36 -8.35 5.59
C GLU A 62 -17.06 -6.84 5.56
N ILE A 63 -16.26 -6.39 4.58
CA ILE A 63 -15.79 -5.01 4.47
C ILE A 63 -16.60 -4.29 3.40
N ARG A 64 -17.28 -3.22 3.79
CA ARG A 64 -17.98 -2.35 2.83
C ARG A 64 -16.97 -1.46 2.09
N PRO A 65 -17.17 -1.22 0.78
CA PRO A 65 -16.41 -0.20 0.06
C PRO A 65 -16.48 1.16 0.77
N PHE A 66 -15.39 1.90 0.71
CA PHE A 66 -15.26 3.23 1.32
C PHE A 66 -14.47 4.16 0.42
N GLU A 67 -14.72 5.46 0.59
CA GLU A 67 -14.00 6.51 -0.12
C GLU A 67 -12.64 6.79 0.55
N ILE A 68 -11.64 7.08 -0.27
CA ILE A 68 -10.30 7.45 0.18
C ILE A 68 -9.98 8.84 -0.37
N ILE A 69 -9.58 9.76 0.52
CA ILE A 69 -9.13 11.10 0.18
C ILE A 69 -7.65 11.24 0.58
N LEU A 70 -6.79 11.55 -0.40
CA LEU A 70 -5.36 11.79 -0.19
C LEU A 70 -5.06 13.28 -0.21
N ASN A 71 -4.38 13.80 0.82
CA ASN A 71 -4.25 15.25 1.03
C ASN A 71 -2.83 15.81 0.85
N LYS A 72 -1.78 15.05 1.19
CA LYS A 72 -0.39 15.55 1.23
C LYS A 72 0.61 14.46 0.89
N ILE A 73 1.83 14.87 0.57
CA ILE A 73 3.01 14.00 0.36
C ILE A 73 3.97 14.25 1.51
N THR A 74 4.45 13.18 2.14
CA THR A 74 5.44 13.26 3.22
C THR A 74 6.70 12.49 2.82
N PRO A 75 7.88 13.13 2.77
CA PRO A 75 9.15 12.46 2.57
C PRO A 75 9.45 11.44 3.69
N THR A 76 10.07 10.31 3.34
CA THR A 76 10.33 9.22 4.29
C THR A 76 11.43 9.53 5.31
N ASN A 77 12.29 10.52 5.03
CA ASN A 77 13.32 11.01 5.95
C ASN A 77 12.76 11.89 7.09
N SER A 78 11.45 12.12 7.13
CA SER A 78 10.77 12.92 8.17
C SER A 78 10.21 12.10 9.33
N PHE A 79 10.36 10.77 9.31
CA PHE A 79 9.87 9.89 10.37
C PHE A 79 11.02 9.49 11.28
N GLU A 80 11.27 10.29 12.32
CA GLU A 80 11.67 9.69 13.59
C GLU A 80 10.52 8.79 14.05
N VAL A 81 10.85 7.61 14.53
CA VAL A 81 9.89 6.56 14.92
C VAL A 81 9.12 7.03 16.15
N GLU A 82 8.11 7.89 15.98
CA GLU A 82 7.07 8.05 16.99
C GLU A 82 6.10 6.88 16.84
N SER A 83 6.31 5.89 17.70
CA SER A 83 5.33 4.87 18.04
C SER A 83 3.97 5.52 18.27
N VAL A 84 3.02 5.32 17.34
CA VAL A 84 1.64 5.81 17.46
C VAL A 84 0.93 5.04 18.57
N SER A 85 1.11 5.52 19.79
CA SER A 85 0.15 5.38 20.87
C SER A 85 -1.06 6.25 20.54
N SER A 86 -2.23 5.62 20.52
CA SER A 86 -3.50 6.25 20.88
C SER A 86 -4.01 7.39 19.99
N ARG A 87 -4.49 7.08 18.78
CA ARG A 87 -5.69 7.72 18.19
C ARG A 87 -6.34 6.82 17.13
N LYS A 88 -7.32 6.06 17.61
CA LYS A 88 -8.30 5.25 16.88
C LYS A 88 -8.87 6.01 15.67
N TYR A 89 -8.77 5.39 14.49
CA TYR A 89 -9.43 5.75 13.22
C TYR A 89 -9.08 7.15 12.67
N ASN A 90 -8.13 7.23 11.73
CA ASN A 90 -8.11 8.19 10.59
C ASN A 90 -6.77 8.32 9.87
N TYR A 91 -5.77 7.52 10.23
CA TYR A 91 -4.52 7.49 9.46
C TYR A 91 -4.27 6.05 9.05
N LEU A 92 -4.95 5.63 7.98
CA LEU A 92 -4.36 4.64 7.09
C LEU A 92 -3.09 5.32 6.55
N LEU A 93 -2.01 5.23 7.34
CA LEU A 93 -0.71 5.76 6.97
C LEU A 93 -0.39 5.12 5.64
N LEU A 94 -0.48 5.94 4.59
CA LEU A 94 -0.10 5.60 3.25
C LEU A 94 1.41 5.40 3.29
N PHE A 95 1.83 4.19 3.64
CA PHE A 95 3.18 3.73 3.41
C PHE A 95 3.34 3.58 1.90
N ILE A 96 3.54 4.70 1.21
CA ILE A 96 4.31 4.74 -0.04
C ILE A 96 5.76 4.56 0.41
N LYS A 97 6.07 3.34 0.85
CA LYS A 97 7.43 2.94 1.09
C LYS A 97 8.00 2.78 -0.32
N PHE A 98 8.88 3.69 -0.68
CA PHE A 98 9.88 3.48 -1.72
C PHE A 98 10.47 2.09 -1.51
N ILE A 99 10.09 1.17 -2.38
CA ILE A 99 10.44 -0.24 -2.28
C ILE A 99 11.81 -0.40 -2.97
N PHE A 100 12.74 -1.04 -2.27
CA PHE A 100 14.09 -1.46 -2.67
C PHE A 100 15.15 -0.37 -2.88
N ALA A 101 15.86 -0.03 -1.80
CA ALA A 101 17.32 -0.10 -1.83
C ALA A 101 17.75 -1.57 -1.70
#